data_AF-A0A846EJG2-F1
#
_entry.id   AF-A0A846EJG2-F1
#
_cell.length_a   1.000
_cell.length_b   1.000
_cell.length_c   1.000
_cell.angle_alpha   90.00
_cell.angle_beta   90.00
_cell.angle_gamma   90.00
#
_symmetry.space_group_name_H-M   'P 1'
#
loop_
_entity.id
_entity.type
_entity.pdbx_description
1 polymer ?
#
loop_
_entity_poly.entity_id
_entity_poly.type
_entity_poly.pdbx_seq_one_letter_code
_entity_poly.pdbx_strand_id
1 'polypeptide(L)'
;MTIAQHKDNKNQQNRTVAELIEYIEILTTEIQELYCLDSIPWVVGYSGGKDSTATLQLIWNAISQLPPEKRTKTIHVITTDTGVENPYVSAWVRDSLKQMEIAAQEQQMPIQPHLLQPVIEESFWVNLVGKGYPAPRNQFRWCTQRLKINPANQFIRQIVRANGETILVLGTRKAESTTRAATMKKHQTGRVRDKLSPNSSLINSLVYTPIEDWKNHDVWIYLNQYQNPWGYSNKDLFLMYRGATADNECPLVVDTSTPSCGDSRFGCWVCTIVNKDKSMEAMIQNDEEKEWMQPLLELRNELDIKDDRDKRDFRRIWGGVQLFEREIKGKKDIQTIPGPYTKYWREYWLRKLLTAQTQMRQTAPENMRDITLISMEELSEIRRIWLEEKHEFDDSLPRIYQEVTGEEFKDIRPGANYSLLGSDEWEVLEEICDGDLMQLELMTKLLDTERQFRKKTRRIGIFDSLEKCFDTSSRSQEEAIENAHLKRDLREAALNGDIATIREKISGNGKQLNIGETKKQEDNKPKNWANIKFKQQDD
;
A
#
# COMPACT_ATOMS: atom_id res chain seq x y z
N MET A 1 40.08 -31.16 -14.85
CA MET A 1 39.70 -30.58 -16.16
C MET A 1 38.67 -31.49 -16.80
N THR A 2 37.39 -31.14 -16.66
CA THR A 2 36.32 -31.48 -17.60
C THR A 2 35.22 -30.45 -17.32
N ILE A 3 35.36 -29.31 -17.98
CA ILE A 3 34.42 -28.20 -17.92
C ILE A 3 33.21 -28.65 -18.75
N ALA A 4 32.09 -28.94 -18.10
CA ALA A 4 30.81 -29.06 -18.79
C ALA A 4 30.44 -27.67 -19.31
N GLN A 5 30.67 -27.44 -20.60
CA GLN A 5 30.29 -26.23 -21.29
C GLN A 5 28.77 -26.14 -21.33
N HIS A 6 28.20 -25.24 -20.53
CA HIS A 6 26.86 -24.73 -20.78
C HIS A 6 26.86 -24.06 -22.17
N LYS A 7 26.13 -24.67 -23.11
CA LYS A 7 25.91 -24.11 -24.44
C LYS A 7 25.08 -22.83 -24.30
N ASP A 8 25.74 -21.70 -24.53
CA ASP A 8 25.08 -20.41 -24.77
C ASP A 8 24.28 -20.42 -26.08
N ASN A 9 23.06 -19.88 -25.99
CA ASN A 9 22.25 -19.28 -27.04
C ASN A 9 22.15 -19.96 -28.41
N LYS A 10 21.10 -20.78 -28.58
CA LYS A 10 20.36 -20.90 -29.84
C LYS A 10 18.85 -20.92 -29.54
N ASN A 11 18.08 -20.12 -30.29
CA ASN A 11 16.61 -20.02 -30.35
C ASN A 11 15.84 -20.86 -29.33
N GLN A 12 15.29 -20.21 -28.31
CA GLN A 12 14.46 -20.83 -27.28
C GLN A 12 13.19 -21.44 -27.88
N GLN A 13 13.27 -22.65 -28.41
CA GLN A 13 12.11 -23.53 -28.58
C GLN A 13 11.47 -23.80 -27.20
N ASN A 14 10.16 -24.06 -27.19
CA ASN A 14 9.51 -24.52 -25.97
C ASN A 14 10.01 -25.94 -25.66
N ARG A 15 10.23 -26.25 -24.38
CA ARG A 15 10.58 -27.62 -23.98
C ARG A 15 9.45 -28.55 -24.41
N THR A 16 9.79 -29.71 -24.92
CA THR A 16 8.81 -30.80 -25.07
C THR A 16 8.40 -31.31 -23.69
N VAL A 17 7.29 -32.04 -23.62
CA VAL A 17 6.84 -32.67 -22.35
C VAL A 17 7.92 -33.57 -21.76
N ALA A 18 8.61 -34.37 -22.58
CA ALA A 18 9.67 -35.27 -22.12
C ALA A 18 10.87 -34.50 -21.53
N GLU A 19 11.34 -33.46 -22.23
CA GLU A 19 12.42 -32.60 -21.74
C GLU A 19 12.05 -31.87 -20.44
N LEU A 20 10.78 -31.49 -20.27
CA LEU A 20 10.30 -30.87 -19.05
C LEU A 20 10.32 -31.87 -17.87
N ILE A 21 9.91 -33.12 -18.09
CA ILE A 21 9.93 -34.17 -17.06
C ILE A 21 11.36 -34.43 -16.58
N GLU A 22 12.32 -34.62 -17.50
CA GLU A 22 13.74 -34.77 -17.15
C GLU A 22 14.27 -33.56 -16.37
N TYR A 23 13.87 -32.35 -16.78
CA TYR A 23 14.24 -31.12 -16.07
C TYR A 23 13.66 -31.05 -14.66
N ILE A 24 12.43 -31.55 -14.44
CA ILE A 24 11.79 -31.62 -13.12
C ILE A 24 12.52 -32.61 -12.21
N GLU A 25 13.03 -33.73 -12.73
CA GLU A 25 13.82 -34.69 -11.94
C GLU A 25 15.14 -34.07 -11.45
N ILE A 26 15.83 -33.33 -12.34
CA ILE A 26 17.04 -32.56 -11.99
C ILE A 26 16.70 -31.52 -10.92
N LEU A 27 15.62 -30.76 -11.11
CA LEU A 27 15.17 -29.77 -10.13
C LEU A 27 14.77 -30.39 -8.79
N THR A 28 14.15 -31.57 -8.81
CA THR A 28 13.76 -32.30 -7.60
C THR A 28 15.00 -32.64 -6.78
N THR A 29 16.05 -33.13 -7.44
CA THR A 29 17.33 -33.43 -6.80
C THR A 29 17.98 -32.15 -6.25
N GLU A 30 18.01 -31.07 -7.04
CA GLU A 30 18.53 -29.76 -6.61
C GLU A 30 17.81 -29.24 -5.34
N ILE A 31 16.48 -29.33 -5.31
CA ILE A 31 15.67 -28.90 -4.17
C ILE A 31 15.97 -29.74 -2.93
N GLN A 32 16.07 -31.06 -3.08
CA GLN A 32 16.36 -31.98 -1.98
C GLN A 32 17.75 -31.76 -1.39
N GLU A 33 18.77 -31.60 -2.26
CA GLU A 33 20.13 -31.29 -1.85
C GLU A 33 20.16 -29.95 -1.09
N LEU A 34 19.58 -28.90 -1.66
CA LEU A 34 19.52 -27.58 -1.03
C LEU A 34 18.78 -27.60 0.31
N TYR A 35 17.71 -28.38 0.40
CA TYR A 35 16.95 -28.53 1.63
C TYR A 35 17.75 -29.28 2.71
N CYS A 36 18.50 -30.33 2.36
CA CYS A 36 19.28 -31.14 3.31
C CYS A 36 20.64 -30.53 3.69
N LEU A 37 21.13 -29.52 2.97
CA LEU A 37 22.46 -28.93 3.17
C LEU A 37 22.65 -28.25 4.53
N ASP A 38 21.59 -27.69 5.11
CA ASP A 38 21.64 -26.89 6.33
C ASP A 38 20.29 -26.91 7.08
N SER A 39 20.21 -26.21 8.21
CA SER A 39 18.99 -26.04 9.00
C SER A 39 18.30 -24.68 8.78
N ILE A 40 18.68 -23.92 7.75
CA ILE A 40 18.16 -22.56 7.51
C ILE A 40 16.70 -22.64 7.05
N PRO A 41 15.73 -22.00 7.75
CA PRO A 41 14.31 -22.09 7.41
C PRO A 41 14.02 -21.48 6.04
N TRP A 42 13.07 -22.10 5.33
CA TRP A 42 12.61 -21.62 4.03
C TRP A 42 11.34 -20.79 4.18
N VAL A 43 11.26 -19.70 3.44
CA VAL A 43 10.06 -18.87 3.32
C VAL A 43 9.64 -18.90 1.86
N VAL A 44 8.50 -19.52 1.54
CA VAL A 44 7.99 -19.63 0.18
C VAL A 44 6.92 -18.57 -0.03
N GLY A 45 7.13 -17.68 -1.00
CA GLY A 45 6.12 -16.69 -1.38
C GLY A 45 4.99 -17.34 -2.19
N TYR A 46 3.78 -17.36 -1.64
CA TYR A 46 2.58 -17.92 -2.27
C TYR A 46 1.54 -16.83 -2.51
N SER A 47 1.00 -16.76 -3.73
CA SER A 47 -0.05 -15.79 -4.09
C SER A 47 -1.30 -16.45 -4.66
N GLY A 48 -1.37 -17.79 -4.66
CA GLY A 48 -2.41 -18.58 -5.33
C GLY A 48 -2.50 -18.43 -6.85
N GLY A 49 -1.54 -17.74 -7.46
CA GLY A 49 -1.38 -17.70 -8.92
C GLY A 49 -0.57 -18.89 -9.43
N LYS A 50 -0.67 -19.17 -10.74
CA LYS A 50 -0.03 -20.33 -11.40
C LYS A 50 1.45 -20.51 -11.06
N ASP A 51 2.24 -19.44 -11.10
CA ASP A 51 3.69 -19.51 -10.92
C ASP A 51 4.05 -19.85 -9.46
N SER A 52 3.33 -19.25 -8.50
CA SER A 52 3.52 -19.53 -7.08
C SER A 52 3.00 -20.92 -6.67
N THR A 53 1.89 -21.37 -7.26
CA THR A 53 1.36 -22.73 -7.07
C THR A 53 2.34 -23.76 -7.60
N ALA A 54 2.86 -23.59 -8.82
CA ALA A 54 3.85 -24.49 -9.39
C ALA A 54 5.14 -24.54 -8.54
N THR A 55 5.61 -23.39 -8.06
CA THR A 55 6.79 -23.31 -7.19
C THR A 55 6.59 -24.08 -5.89
N LEU A 56 5.48 -23.86 -5.19
CA LEU A 56 5.20 -24.57 -3.94
C LEU A 56 4.96 -26.06 -4.16
N GLN A 57 4.26 -26.42 -5.24
CA GLN A 57 4.02 -27.81 -5.62
C GLN A 57 5.32 -28.55 -5.96
N LEU A 58 6.28 -27.89 -6.64
CA LEU A 58 7.62 -28.45 -6.88
C LEU A 58 8.35 -28.73 -5.56
N ILE A 59 8.37 -27.76 -4.65
CA ILE A 59 9.03 -27.90 -3.35
C ILE A 59 8.36 -29.03 -2.55
N TRP A 60 7.03 -29.01 -2.45
CA TRP A 60 6.29 -30.01 -1.69
C TRP A 60 6.55 -31.42 -2.21
N ASN A 61 6.47 -31.62 -3.53
CA ASN A 61 6.70 -32.92 -4.16
C ASN A 61 8.15 -33.40 -4.02
N ALA A 62 9.12 -32.49 -4.05
CA ALA A 62 10.51 -32.84 -3.83
C ALA A 62 10.78 -33.27 -2.38
N ILE A 63 10.21 -32.55 -1.40
CA ILE A 63 10.39 -32.86 0.02
C ILE A 63 9.57 -34.08 0.46
N SER A 64 8.42 -34.34 -0.14
CA SER A 64 7.60 -35.52 0.17
C SER A 64 8.26 -36.83 -0.26
N GLN A 65 9.18 -36.80 -1.23
CA GLN A 65 10.00 -37.96 -1.62
C GLN A 65 11.12 -38.28 -0.62
N LEU A 66 11.47 -37.35 0.28
CA LEU A 66 12.45 -37.61 1.32
C LEU A 66 11.85 -38.47 2.45
N PRO A 67 12.65 -39.34 3.10
CA PRO A 67 12.25 -40.02 4.33
C PRO A 67 11.82 -39.02 5.41
N PRO A 68 10.82 -39.33 6.26
CA PRO A 68 10.36 -38.43 7.32
C PRO A 68 11.47 -37.92 8.24
N GLU A 69 12.52 -38.72 8.50
CA GLU A 69 13.62 -38.28 9.37
C GLU A 69 14.46 -37.15 8.77
N LYS A 70 14.44 -36.98 7.44
CA LYS A 70 15.14 -35.88 6.75
C LYS A 70 14.27 -34.62 6.63
N ARG A 71 12.99 -34.68 6.94
CA ARG A 71 12.04 -33.56 6.81
C ARG A 71 12.06 -32.63 8.04
N THR A 72 13.25 -32.15 8.41
CA THR A 72 13.47 -31.45 9.70
C THR A 72 13.34 -29.93 9.64
N LYS A 73 13.51 -29.32 8.46
CA LYS A 73 13.55 -27.88 8.26
C LYS A 73 12.14 -27.33 7.99
N THR A 74 11.73 -26.35 8.77
CA THR A 74 10.44 -25.69 8.59
C THR A 74 10.40 -24.87 7.30
N ILE A 75 9.31 -25.02 6.56
CA ILE A 75 8.98 -24.30 5.34
C ILE A 75 7.76 -23.41 5.63
N HIS A 76 7.99 -22.12 5.80
CA HIS A 76 6.93 -21.13 5.99
C HIS A 76 6.38 -20.71 4.63
N VAL A 77 5.11 -20.99 4.37
CA VAL A 77 4.42 -20.51 3.17
C VAL A 77 3.74 -19.19 3.53
N ILE A 78 4.15 -18.08 2.92
CA ILE A 78 3.60 -16.77 3.22
C ILE A 78 2.72 -16.26 2.09
N THR A 79 1.54 -15.77 2.44
CA THR A 79 0.64 -15.04 1.55
C THR A 79 0.39 -13.67 2.15
N THR A 80 0.43 -12.61 1.36
CA THR A 80 0.05 -11.28 1.83
C THR A 80 -1.32 -10.89 1.26
N ASP A 81 -2.33 -10.82 2.12
CA ASP A 81 -3.64 -10.28 1.80
C ASP A 81 -3.63 -8.78 2.06
N THR A 82 -3.83 -7.99 0.99
CA THR A 82 -3.80 -6.53 1.10
C THR A 82 -5.12 -5.93 1.58
N GLY A 83 -6.16 -6.74 1.79
CA GLY A 83 -7.53 -6.30 2.10
C GLY A 83 -8.30 -5.71 0.91
N VAL A 84 -7.66 -5.67 -0.27
CA VAL A 84 -8.22 -5.11 -1.51
C VAL A 84 -7.93 -5.98 -2.73
N GLU A 85 -7.60 -7.24 -2.52
CA GLU A 85 -7.52 -8.24 -3.60
C GLU A 85 -8.94 -8.59 -4.08
N ASN A 86 -9.09 -9.04 -5.32
CA ASN A 86 -10.40 -9.48 -5.83
C ASN A 86 -11.02 -10.50 -4.86
N PRO A 87 -12.26 -10.30 -4.35
CA PRO A 87 -12.82 -11.16 -3.31
C PRO A 87 -12.90 -12.64 -3.68
N TYR A 88 -13.26 -12.96 -4.93
CA TYR A 88 -13.30 -14.34 -5.43
C TYR A 88 -11.90 -14.99 -5.38
N VAL A 89 -10.88 -14.26 -5.83
CA VAL A 89 -9.48 -14.73 -5.78
C VAL A 89 -8.98 -14.83 -4.33
N SER A 90 -9.37 -13.89 -3.47
CA SER A 90 -8.98 -13.91 -2.05
C SER A 90 -9.54 -15.12 -1.31
N ALA A 91 -10.81 -15.49 -1.59
CA ALA A 91 -11.44 -16.69 -1.06
C ALA A 91 -10.70 -17.96 -1.54
N TRP A 92 -10.42 -18.03 -2.84
CA TRP A 92 -9.60 -19.11 -3.43
C TRP A 92 -8.26 -19.29 -2.72
N VAL A 93 -7.53 -18.19 -2.47
CA VAL A 93 -6.23 -18.24 -1.80
C VAL A 93 -6.37 -18.68 -0.34
N ARG A 94 -7.36 -18.14 0.39
CA ARG A 94 -7.60 -18.50 1.80
C ARG A 94 -7.96 -19.97 1.95
N ASP A 95 -8.79 -20.51 1.08
CA ASP A 95 -9.16 -21.92 1.11
C ASP A 95 -7.98 -22.83 0.74
N SER A 96 -7.16 -22.43 -0.23
CA SER A 96 -5.90 -23.13 -0.54
C SER A 96 -4.99 -23.22 0.69
N LEU A 97 -4.83 -22.13 1.47
CA LEU A 97 -4.03 -22.16 2.70
C LEU A 97 -4.59 -23.11 3.76
N LYS A 98 -5.92 -23.15 3.95
CA LYS A 98 -6.56 -24.11 4.86
C LYS A 98 -6.28 -25.56 4.43
N GLN A 99 -6.39 -25.84 3.12
CA GLN A 99 -6.09 -27.17 2.58
C GLN A 99 -4.61 -27.53 2.73
N MET A 100 -3.69 -26.58 2.57
CA MET A 100 -2.27 -26.79 2.85
C MET A 100 -2.02 -27.15 4.30
N GLU A 101 -2.70 -26.51 5.25
CA GLU A 101 -2.54 -26.81 6.68
C GLU A 101 -2.98 -28.25 7.00
N ILE A 102 -4.14 -28.67 6.49
CA ILE A 102 -4.66 -30.04 6.65
C ILE A 102 -3.71 -31.05 6.01
N ALA A 103 -3.34 -30.84 4.75
CA ALA A 103 -2.47 -31.75 4.01
C ALA A 103 -1.06 -31.85 4.61
N ALA A 104 -0.54 -30.75 5.17
CA ALA A 104 0.77 -30.75 5.83
C ALA A 104 0.76 -31.66 7.07
N GLN A 105 -0.33 -31.64 7.84
CA GLN A 105 -0.49 -32.51 9.01
C GLN A 105 -0.65 -33.97 8.59
N GLU A 106 -1.53 -34.26 7.63
CA GLU A 106 -1.79 -35.63 7.15
C GLU A 106 -0.55 -36.29 6.52
N GLN A 107 0.26 -35.51 5.79
CA GLN A 107 1.45 -36.01 5.10
C GLN A 107 2.74 -35.89 5.92
N GLN A 108 2.66 -35.39 7.16
CA GLN A 108 3.81 -35.10 8.03
C GLN A 108 4.85 -34.23 7.31
N MET A 109 4.38 -33.17 6.65
CA MET A 109 5.22 -32.21 5.95
C MET A 109 5.58 -31.04 6.88
N PRO A 110 6.82 -30.54 6.86
CA PRO A 110 7.26 -29.44 7.71
C PRO A 110 6.81 -28.08 7.16
N ILE A 111 5.59 -27.98 6.67
CA ILE A 111 5.04 -26.80 5.98
C ILE A 111 4.05 -26.09 6.89
N GLN A 112 4.20 -24.77 6.99
CA GLN A 112 3.34 -23.91 7.81
C GLN A 112 2.83 -22.74 6.95
N PRO A 113 1.54 -22.70 6.60
CA PRO A 113 0.95 -21.56 5.91
C PRO A 113 0.73 -20.37 6.87
N HIS A 114 1.00 -19.16 6.39
CA HIS A 114 0.85 -17.89 7.11
C HIS A 114 0.14 -16.87 6.22
N LEU A 115 -1.01 -16.38 6.68
CA LEU A 115 -1.71 -15.25 6.07
C LEU A 115 -1.24 -13.95 6.72
N LEU A 116 -0.50 -13.14 5.98
CA LEU A 116 0.01 -11.84 6.40
C LEU A 116 -0.95 -10.74 5.96
N GLN A 117 -1.11 -9.72 6.81
CA GLN A 117 -1.93 -8.54 6.54
C GLN A 117 -1.15 -7.27 6.87
N PRO A 118 -1.44 -6.14 6.20
CA PRO A 118 -0.94 -4.84 6.63
C PRO A 118 -1.44 -4.48 8.03
N VAL A 119 -0.63 -3.72 8.76
CA VAL A 119 -1.12 -3.06 9.98
C VAL A 119 -2.27 -2.12 9.60
N ILE A 120 -3.24 -1.97 10.50
CA ILE A 120 -4.49 -1.26 10.20
C ILE A 120 -4.24 0.17 9.73
N GLU A 121 -3.29 0.88 10.34
CA GLU A 121 -2.92 2.26 9.99
C GLU A 121 -2.32 2.38 8.58
N GLU A 122 -1.82 1.28 8.03
CA GLU A 122 -1.25 1.17 6.69
C GLU A 122 -2.23 0.57 5.67
N SER A 123 -3.44 0.19 6.07
CA SER A 123 -4.44 -0.39 5.17
C SER A 123 -4.85 0.58 4.06
N PHE A 124 -5.42 0.04 2.97
CA PHE A 124 -5.79 0.85 1.81
C PHE A 124 -6.83 1.92 2.19
N TRP A 125 -7.90 1.52 2.87
CA TRP A 125 -9.01 2.42 3.21
C TRP A 125 -8.65 3.38 4.35
N VAL A 126 -7.84 2.97 5.31
CA VAL A 126 -7.35 3.92 6.34
C VAL A 126 -6.48 5.01 5.70
N ASN A 127 -5.65 4.69 4.72
CA ASN A 127 -4.89 5.72 4.01
C ASN A 127 -5.77 6.59 3.10
N LEU A 128 -6.69 6.00 2.32
CA LEU A 128 -7.50 6.73 1.36
C LEU A 128 -8.66 7.50 2.02
N VAL A 129 -9.49 6.82 2.81
CA VAL A 129 -10.68 7.39 3.48
C VAL A 129 -10.31 8.05 4.80
N GLY A 130 -9.42 7.45 5.59
CA GLY A 130 -8.95 8.05 6.85
C GLY A 130 -8.09 9.28 6.58
N LYS A 131 -6.89 9.07 6.03
CA LYS A 131 -5.87 10.12 5.85
C LYS A 131 -6.10 11.02 4.63
N GLY A 132 -6.93 10.58 3.67
CA GLY A 132 -7.21 11.29 2.44
C GLY A 132 -6.16 11.08 1.35
N TYR A 133 -5.39 10.00 1.35
CA TYR A 133 -4.41 9.78 0.29
C TYR A 133 -5.11 9.63 -1.07
N PRO A 134 -4.63 10.33 -2.13
CA PRO A 134 -5.17 10.12 -3.46
C PRO A 134 -4.94 8.68 -3.92
N ALA A 135 -5.81 8.18 -4.80
CA ALA A 135 -5.65 6.84 -5.38
C ALA A 135 -4.23 6.64 -5.96
N PRO A 136 -3.59 5.47 -5.77
CA PRO A 136 -2.21 5.26 -6.20
C PRO A 136 -1.98 5.50 -7.69
N ARG A 137 -0.97 6.30 -8.05
CA ARG A 137 -0.55 6.52 -9.45
C ARG A 137 0.92 6.19 -9.64
N ASN A 138 1.39 6.14 -10.89
CA ASN A 138 2.78 5.79 -11.22
C ASN A 138 3.84 6.57 -10.43
N GLN A 139 3.62 7.87 -10.20
CA GLN A 139 4.55 8.74 -9.45
C GLN A 139 4.31 8.73 -7.94
N PHE A 140 3.18 8.18 -7.49
CA PHE A 140 2.77 8.16 -6.08
C PHE A 140 2.17 6.80 -5.71
N ARG A 141 2.96 5.74 -5.90
CA ARG A 141 2.57 4.34 -5.65
C ARG A 141 2.80 3.96 -4.19
N TRP A 142 1.97 4.52 -3.31
CA TRP A 142 2.10 4.33 -1.86
C TRP A 142 1.65 2.94 -1.37
N CYS A 143 0.80 2.25 -2.14
CA CYS A 143 0.16 1.00 -1.76
C CYS A 143 1.11 -0.20 -1.73
N THR A 144 2.06 -0.31 -2.67
CA THR A 144 2.91 -1.52 -2.77
C THR A 144 3.84 -1.68 -1.58
N GLN A 145 4.45 -0.59 -1.12
CA GLN A 145 5.32 -0.64 0.04
C GLN A 145 4.54 -1.05 1.30
N ARG A 146 3.41 -0.39 1.56
CA ARG A 146 2.59 -0.58 2.77
C ARG A 146 1.85 -1.91 2.81
N LEU A 147 1.18 -2.25 1.71
CA LEU A 147 0.26 -3.39 1.70
C LEU A 147 0.95 -4.71 1.39
N LYS A 148 2.05 -4.70 0.61
CA LYS A 148 2.71 -5.94 0.16
C LYS A 148 4.11 -6.13 0.73
N ILE A 149 4.96 -5.10 0.67
CA ILE A 149 6.38 -5.24 1.04
C ILE A 149 6.57 -5.22 2.56
N ASN A 150 5.93 -4.29 3.27
CA ASN A 150 6.08 -4.15 4.72
C ASN A 150 5.65 -5.40 5.50
N PRO A 151 4.46 -6.02 5.24
CA PRO A 151 4.01 -7.19 5.99
C PRO A 151 4.94 -8.40 5.78
N ALA A 152 5.31 -8.66 4.53
CA ALA A 152 6.27 -9.71 4.20
C ALA A 152 7.63 -9.48 4.85
N ASN A 153 8.17 -8.25 4.77
CA ASN A 153 9.44 -7.91 5.40
C ASN A 153 9.41 -8.04 6.92
N GLN A 154 8.30 -7.69 7.57
CA GLN A 154 8.14 -7.84 9.01
C GLN A 154 8.22 -9.32 9.41
N PHE A 155 7.51 -10.19 8.69
CA PHE A 155 7.57 -11.64 8.92
C PHE A 155 8.97 -12.20 8.67
N ILE A 156 9.59 -11.87 7.53
CA ILE A 156 10.94 -12.38 7.20
C ILE A 156 11.96 -11.91 8.26
N ARG A 157 11.87 -10.67 8.74
CA ARG A 157 12.74 -10.17 9.83
C ARG A 157 12.54 -10.92 11.14
N GLN A 158 11.32 -11.37 11.45
CA GLN A 158 11.07 -12.20 12.63
C GLN A 158 11.75 -13.56 12.49
N ILE A 159 11.65 -14.20 11.32
CA ILE A 159 12.33 -15.48 11.04
C ILE A 159 13.85 -15.32 11.12
N VAL A 160 14.42 -14.28 10.51
CA VAL A 160 15.87 -13.99 10.59
C VAL A 160 16.32 -13.73 12.03
N ARG A 161 15.53 -13.00 12.83
CA ARG A 161 15.85 -12.78 14.25
C ARG A 161 15.86 -14.07 15.07
N ALA A 162 14.97 -15.01 14.75
CA ALA A 162 14.87 -16.27 15.46
C ALA A 162 15.92 -17.31 15.03
N ASN A 163 16.33 -17.30 13.76
CA ASN A 163 17.14 -18.38 13.15
C ASN A 163 18.51 -17.91 12.60
N GLY A 164 18.81 -16.62 12.66
CA GLY A 164 20.03 -16.02 12.13
C GLY A 164 19.99 -15.73 10.63
N GLU A 165 19.45 -16.65 9.82
CA GLU A 165 19.33 -16.55 8.36
C GLU A 165 18.02 -17.15 7.85
N THR A 166 17.65 -16.88 6.59
CA THR A 166 16.51 -17.52 5.92
C THR A 166 16.67 -17.58 4.40
N ILE A 167 16.07 -18.58 3.76
CA ILE A 167 16.01 -18.72 2.30
C ILE A 167 14.60 -18.38 1.82
N LEU A 168 14.46 -17.29 1.06
CA LEU A 168 13.24 -16.86 0.41
C LEU A 168 13.12 -17.54 -0.96
N VAL A 169 12.09 -18.38 -1.13
CA VAL A 169 11.80 -19.07 -2.38
C VAL A 169 10.70 -18.34 -3.15
N LEU A 170 10.99 -17.95 -4.40
CA LEU A 170 10.08 -17.15 -5.23
C LEU A 170 9.84 -17.78 -6.60
N GLY A 171 8.58 -17.73 -7.05
CA GLY A 171 8.17 -18.18 -8.38
C GLY A 171 8.41 -17.16 -9.51
N THR A 172 9.51 -16.40 -9.47
CA THR A 172 9.82 -15.40 -10.51
C THR A 172 10.50 -16.03 -11.71
N ARG A 173 10.13 -15.60 -12.93
CA ARG A 173 10.65 -16.14 -14.20
C ARG A 173 11.29 -15.06 -15.07
N LYS A 174 12.39 -15.38 -15.75
CA LYS A 174 13.05 -14.48 -16.72
C LYS A 174 12.13 -14.17 -17.91
N ALA A 175 11.30 -15.13 -18.31
CA ALA A 175 10.36 -15.00 -19.42
C ALA A 175 9.16 -14.07 -19.13
N GLU A 176 9.03 -13.51 -17.92
CA GLU A 176 7.87 -12.67 -17.57
C GLU A 176 8.00 -11.22 -18.08
N SER A 177 9.21 -10.66 -18.13
CA SER A 177 9.49 -9.40 -18.85
C SER A 177 10.99 -9.18 -19.06
N THR A 178 11.34 -8.36 -20.06
CA THR A 178 12.73 -7.95 -20.33
C THR A 178 13.37 -7.27 -19.11
N THR A 179 12.62 -6.41 -18.42
CA THR A 179 13.07 -5.74 -17.18
C THR A 179 13.33 -6.73 -16.04
N ARG A 180 12.45 -7.74 -15.88
CA ARG A 180 12.66 -8.80 -14.87
C ARG A 180 13.88 -9.64 -15.20
N ALA A 181 14.05 -10.03 -16.47
CA ALA A 181 15.25 -10.76 -16.90
C ALA A 181 16.55 -10.00 -16.61
N ALA A 182 16.59 -8.70 -16.90
CA ALA A 182 17.77 -7.86 -16.62
C ALA A 182 18.05 -7.76 -15.10
N THR A 183 17.00 -7.60 -14.29
CA THR A 183 17.12 -7.54 -12.83
C THR A 183 17.63 -8.87 -12.28
N MET A 184 17.05 -9.99 -12.69
CA MET A 184 17.50 -11.32 -12.29
C MET A 184 18.95 -11.57 -12.67
N LYS A 185 19.37 -11.21 -13.89
CA LYS A 185 20.76 -11.35 -14.33
C LYS A 185 21.75 -10.58 -13.44
N LYS A 186 21.37 -9.38 -12.98
CA LYS A 186 22.17 -8.60 -12.01
C LYS A 186 22.27 -9.28 -10.64
N HIS A 187 21.20 -9.90 -10.16
CA HIS A 187 21.24 -10.67 -8.91
C HIS A 187 22.05 -11.96 -9.05
N GLN A 188 22.02 -12.59 -10.23
CA GLN A 188 22.80 -13.80 -10.53
C GLN A 188 24.32 -13.57 -10.43
N THR A 189 24.81 -12.40 -10.84
CA THR A 189 26.24 -12.06 -10.71
C THR A 189 26.72 -11.92 -9.26
N GLY A 190 25.80 -11.75 -8.30
CA GLY A 190 26.10 -11.63 -6.87
C GLY A 190 25.83 -12.91 -6.07
N ARG A 191 25.60 -14.06 -6.72
CA ARG A 191 25.31 -15.33 -6.04
C ARG A 191 26.45 -15.71 -5.08
N VAL A 192 26.08 -15.94 -3.82
CA VAL A 192 27.04 -16.30 -2.75
C VAL A 192 27.29 -17.80 -2.73
N ARG A 193 26.28 -18.58 -3.13
CA ARG A 193 26.34 -20.03 -3.37
C ARG A 193 25.69 -20.30 -4.71
N ASP A 194 25.98 -21.45 -5.34
CA ASP A 194 25.27 -21.85 -6.55
C ASP A 194 23.75 -21.74 -6.33
N LYS A 195 23.07 -21.04 -7.24
CA LYS A 195 21.61 -20.77 -7.23
C LYS A 195 21.06 -19.84 -6.14
N LEU A 196 21.80 -19.49 -5.09
CA LEU A 196 21.34 -18.57 -4.03
C LEU A 196 21.86 -17.15 -4.24
N SER A 197 20.93 -16.22 -4.45
CA SER A 197 21.25 -14.80 -4.64
C SER A 197 20.99 -14.02 -3.35
N PRO A 198 21.85 -13.08 -2.94
CA PRO A 198 21.60 -12.27 -1.75
C PRO A 198 20.39 -11.36 -1.97
N ASN A 199 19.55 -11.23 -0.93
CA ASN A 199 18.45 -10.28 -0.94
C ASN A 199 18.99 -8.86 -0.71
N SER A 200 18.75 -7.95 -1.65
CA SER A 200 19.24 -6.57 -1.56
C SER A 200 18.58 -5.76 -0.44
N SER A 201 17.38 -6.15 -0.01
CA SER A 201 16.55 -5.37 0.91
C SER A 201 16.54 -5.92 2.34
N LEU A 202 16.93 -7.18 2.52
CA LEU A 202 16.93 -7.88 3.81
C LEU A 202 18.27 -8.57 4.03
N ILE A 203 19.02 -8.09 5.01
CA ILE A 203 20.26 -8.72 5.47
C ILE A 203 19.95 -10.14 5.96
N ASN A 204 20.85 -11.09 5.71
CA ASN A 204 20.73 -12.51 6.08
C ASN A 204 19.51 -13.22 5.45
N SER A 205 19.04 -12.73 4.30
CA SER A 205 18.05 -13.40 3.47
C SER A 205 18.69 -13.76 2.12
N LEU A 206 18.63 -15.04 1.76
CA LEU A 206 19.04 -15.55 0.45
C LEU A 206 17.78 -15.81 -0.39
N VAL A 207 17.88 -15.66 -1.71
CA VAL A 207 16.77 -15.83 -2.65
C VAL A 207 17.04 -17.04 -3.54
N TYR A 208 16.07 -17.95 -3.60
CA TYR A 208 16.05 -19.12 -4.45
C TYR A 208 14.86 -19.04 -5.44
N THR A 209 15.12 -19.27 -6.71
CA THR A 209 14.12 -19.12 -7.79
C THR A 209 14.11 -20.37 -8.69
N PRO A 210 13.46 -21.48 -8.26
CA PRO A 210 13.58 -22.79 -8.91
C PRO A 210 13.03 -22.79 -10.35
N ILE A 211 12.05 -21.94 -10.64
CA ILE A 211 11.41 -21.84 -11.95
C ILE A 211 11.94 -20.68 -12.80
N GLU A 212 13.11 -20.11 -12.49
CA GLU A 212 13.62 -18.90 -13.17
C GLU A 212 13.69 -19.00 -14.70
N ASP A 213 13.96 -20.21 -15.20
CA ASP A 213 14.11 -20.53 -16.63
C ASP A 213 12.86 -21.19 -17.23
N TRP A 214 11.73 -21.20 -16.51
CA TRP A 214 10.46 -21.72 -17.03
C TRP A 214 9.75 -20.69 -17.92
N LYS A 215 9.10 -21.19 -18.96
CA LYS A 215 8.14 -20.44 -19.76
C LYS A 215 6.72 -20.64 -19.23
N ASN A 216 5.78 -19.87 -19.76
CA ASN A 216 4.38 -19.97 -19.35
C ASN A 216 3.79 -21.36 -19.64
N HIS A 217 4.14 -21.95 -20.78
CA HIS A 217 3.75 -23.30 -21.16
C HIS A 217 4.27 -24.36 -20.18
N ASP A 218 5.55 -24.27 -19.78
CA ASP A 218 6.15 -25.21 -18.82
C ASP A 218 5.38 -25.24 -17.50
N VAL A 219 4.96 -24.07 -17.00
CA VAL A 219 4.16 -23.93 -15.77
C VAL A 219 2.83 -24.67 -15.89
N TRP A 220 2.10 -24.47 -17.00
CA TRP A 220 0.81 -25.11 -17.19
C TRP A 220 0.91 -26.60 -17.49
N ILE A 221 1.93 -27.06 -18.24
CA ILE A 221 2.18 -28.49 -18.39
C ILE A 221 2.35 -29.11 -17.01
N TYR A 222 3.23 -28.53 -16.19
CA TYR A 222 3.50 -29.05 -14.85
C TYR A 222 2.23 -29.12 -13.98
N LEU A 223 1.48 -28.03 -13.89
CA LEU A 223 0.25 -27.99 -13.08
C LEU A 223 -0.82 -28.98 -13.56
N ASN A 224 -0.87 -29.27 -14.86
CA ASN A 224 -1.83 -30.21 -15.43
C ASN A 224 -1.38 -31.68 -15.34
N GLN A 225 -0.07 -31.95 -15.33
CA GLN A 225 0.48 -33.29 -15.29
C GLN A 225 0.72 -33.81 -13.86
N TYR A 226 1.07 -32.92 -12.94
CA TYR A 226 1.36 -33.28 -11.55
C TYR A 226 0.18 -32.91 -10.67
N GLN A 227 -0.24 -33.85 -9.83
CA GLN A 227 -1.29 -33.62 -8.85
C GLN A 227 -0.83 -32.60 -7.81
N ASN A 228 -1.76 -31.70 -7.45
CA ASN A 228 -1.55 -30.77 -6.36
C ASN A 228 -1.49 -31.55 -5.02
N PRO A 229 -0.38 -31.48 -4.26
CA PRO A 229 -0.19 -32.32 -3.09
C PRO A 229 -1.04 -31.90 -1.90
N TRP A 230 -1.59 -30.69 -1.87
CA TRP A 230 -2.57 -30.29 -0.84
C TRP A 230 -4.03 -30.37 -1.32
N GLY A 231 -4.30 -31.12 -2.40
CA GLY A 231 -5.67 -31.46 -2.81
C GLY A 231 -6.48 -30.32 -3.44
N TYR A 232 -5.90 -29.12 -3.62
CA TYR A 232 -6.58 -27.99 -4.23
C TYR A 232 -6.47 -28.03 -5.78
N SER A 233 -7.60 -27.99 -6.47
CA SER A 233 -7.69 -28.34 -7.89
C SER A 233 -6.88 -27.41 -8.81
N ASN A 234 -5.84 -27.94 -9.46
CA ASN A 234 -5.11 -27.22 -10.52
C ASN A 234 -6.01 -26.96 -11.75
N LYS A 235 -7.05 -27.78 -11.97
CA LYS A 235 -8.03 -27.56 -13.03
C LYS A 235 -8.90 -26.34 -12.74
N ASP A 236 -9.30 -26.15 -11.49
CA ASP A 236 -10.13 -25.00 -11.11
C ASP A 236 -9.30 -23.72 -11.16
N LEU A 237 -8.01 -23.78 -10.81
CA LEU A 237 -7.05 -22.70 -11.06
C LEU A 237 -6.99 -22.35 -12.54
N PHE A 238 -6.87 -23.35 -13.42
CA PHE A 238 -6.87 -23.15 -14.86
C PHE A 238 -8.19 -22.53 -15.36
N LEU A 239 -9.35 -23.00 -14.87
CA LEU A 239 -10.66 -22.43 -15.18
C LEU A 239 -10.78 -20.97 -14.73
N MET A 240 -10.24 -20.61 -13.56
CA MET A 240 -10.20 -19.23 -13.08
C MET A 240 -9.38 -18.33 -14.03
N TYR A 241 -8.23 -18.80 -14.52
CA TYR A 241 -7.45 -18.06 -15.52
C TYR A 241 -8.17 -17.95 -16.88
N ARG A 242 -8.86 -19.01 -17.30
CA ARG A 242 -9.66 -19.02 -18.52
C ARG A 242 -10.81 -18.01 -18.45
N GLY A 243 -11.59 -18.02 -17.37
CA GLY A 243 -12.69 -17.08 -17.18
C GLY A 243 -12.24 -15.62 -17.04
N ALA A 244 -10.98 -15.39 -16.67
CA ALA A 244 -10.40 -14.05 -16.62
C ALA A 244 -9.75 -13.58 -17.93
N THR A 245 -10.04 -14.27 -19.05
CA THR A 245 -9.56 -13.93 -20.40
C THR A 245 -10.74 -13.50 -21.25
N ALA A 246 -10.62 -12.41 -22.01
CA ALA A 246 -11.73 -11.79 -22.73
C ALA A 246 -12.45 -12.73 -23.72
N ASP A 247 -11.70 -13.62 -24.37
CA ASP A 247 -12.26 -14.53 -25.37
C ASP A 247 -12.86 -15.81 -24.75
N ASN A 248 -12.78 -15.97 -23.41
CA ASN A 248 -13.14 -17.20 -22.68
C ASN A 248 -12.50 -18.49 -23.25
N GLU A 249 -11.46 -18.32 -24.06
CA GLU A 249 -10.70 -19.38 -24.69
C GLU A 249 -9.31 -19.45 -24.07
N CYS A 250 -8.93 -20.65 -23.64
CA CYS A 250 -7.54 -21.00 -23.45
C CYS A 250 -7.25 -22.14 -24.41
N PRO A 251 -6.58 -21.88 -25.55
CA PRO A 251 -6.22 -22.97 -26.43
C PRO A 251 -5.29 -23.90 -25.64
N LEU A 252 -5.70 -25.17 -25.53
CA LEU A 252 -4.85 -26.23 -25.02
C LEU A 252 -3.68 -26.31 -25.99
N VAL A 253 -2.52 -25.83 -25.55
CA VAL A 253 -1.34 -25.69 -26.40
C VAL A 253 -0.81 -27.09 -26.72
N VAL A 254 -1.27 -27.65 -27.84
CA VAL A 254 -0.74 -28.91 -28.42
C VAL A 254 0.51 -28.62 -29.29
N ASP A 255 0.74 -27.36 -29.67
CA ASP A 255 1.90 -26.93 -30.47
C ASP A 255 2.49 -25.58 -30.01
N THR A 256 3.80 -25.43 -30.21
CA THR A 256 4.66 -24.28 -29.86
C THR A 256 4.26 -22.93 -30.46
N SER A 257 3.37 -22.92 -31.46
CA SER A 257 2.88 -21.74 -32.18
C SER A 257 1.66 -21.07 -31.53
N THR A 258 0.98 -21.73 -30.59
CA THR A 258 -0.30 -21.26 -30.04
C THR A 258 -0.10 -20.50 -28.73
N PRO A 259 -0.64 -19.28 -28.56
CA PRO A 259 -0.52 -18.51 -27.32
C PRO A 259 -1.20 -19.23 -26.14
N SER A 260 -0.44 -19.57 -25.10
CA SER A 260 -0.99 -20.16 -23.87
C SER A 260 -1.78 -19.13 -23.04
N CYS A 261 -2.89 -19.51 -22.40
CA CYS A 261 -3.49 -18.68 -21.35
C CYS A 261 -2.52 -18.45 -20.19
N GLY A 262 -2.63 -17.32 -19.48
CA GLY A 262 -1.75 -17.00 -18.34
C GLY A 262 -1.21 -15.57 -18.32
N ASP A 263 -1.58 -14.73 -19.29
CA ASP A 263 -1.32 -13.29 -19.26
C ASP A 263 -2.26 -12.53 -18.31
N SER A 264 -3.42 -13.10 -17.98
CA SER A 264 -4.34 -12.54 -16.99
C SER A 264 -3.65 -12.46 -15.63
N ARG A 265 -3.61 -11.26 -15.05
CA ARG A 265 -2.97 -10.99 -13.76
C ARG A 265 -4.04 -10.62 -12.76
N PHE A 266 -4.22 -11.48 -11.77
CA PHE A 266 -5.02 -11.15 -10.60
C PHE A 266 -4.26 -10.17 -9.71
N GLY A 267 -4.93 -9.12 -9.29
CA GLY A 267 -4.36 -8.15 -8.38
C GLY A 267 -5.46 -7.42 -7.62
N CYS A 268 -5.07 -6.30 -7.02
CA CYS A 268 -5.97 -5.51 -6.21
C CYS A 268 -7.07 -4.91 -7.09
N TRP A 269 -8.34 -5.13 -6.73
CA TRP A 269 -9.49 -4.63 -7.52
C TRP A 269 -9.57 -3.11 -7.52
N VAL A 270 -8.93 -2.43 -6.56
CA VAL A 270 -8.82 -0.95 -6.47
C VAL A 270 -7.69 -0.34 -7.31
N CYS A 271 -7.00 -1.14 -8.14
CA CYS A 271 -5.77 -0.67 -8.81
C CYS A 271 -6.04 0.36 -9.91
N THR A 272 -5.50 1.57 -9.72
CA THR A 272 -5.56 2.71 -10.66
C THR A 272 -4.26 2.92 -11.45
N ILE A 273 -3.32 1.97 -11.39
CA ILE A 273 -2.07 2.02 -12.18
C ILE A 273 -2.31 1.58 -13.63
N VAL A 274 -3.16 0.58 -13.78
CA VAL A 274 -3.72 0.16 -15.08
C VAL A 274 -5.00 0.95 -15.30
N ASN A 275 -5.36 1.22 -16.57
CA ASN A 275 -6.58 1.99 -16.89
C ASN A 275 -7.88 1.21 -16.69
N LYS A 276 -7.81 -0.14 -16.71
CA LYS A 276 -8.96 -1.04 -16.55
C LYS A 276 -8.52 -2.34 -15.91
N ASP A 277 -9.37 -2.91 -15.07
CA ASP A 277 -9.22 -4.29 -14.60
C ASP A 277 -9.86 -5.25 -15.60
N LYS A 278 -9.12 -5.57 -16.66
CA LYS A 278 -9.58 -6.47 -17.72
C LYS A 278 -9.91 -7.87 -17.20
N SER A 279 -9.23 -8.32 -16.14
CA SER A 279 -9.43 -9.67 -15.59
C SER A 279 -10.74 -9.74 -14.82
N MET A 280 -11.06 -8.73 -14.02
CA MET A 280 -12.36 -8.66 -13.35
C MET A 280 -13.51 -8.40 -14.34
N GLU A 281 -13.31 -7.52 -15.34
CA GLU A 281 -14.28 -7.31 -16.43
C GLU A 281 -14.59 -8.63 -17.16
N ALA A 282 -13.56 -9.38 -17.54
CA ALA A 282 -13.73 -10.67 -18.20
C ALA A 282 -14.41 -11.72 -17.31
N MET A 283 -14.05 -11.79 -16.02
CA MET A 283 -14.70 -12.72 -15.08
C MET A 283 -16.21 -12.47 -14.97
N ILE A 284 -16.63 -11.21 -14.92
CA ILE A 284 -18.05 -10.83 -14.84
C ILE A 284 -18.75 -11.13 -16.16
N GLN A 285 -18.11 -10.81 -17.30
CA GLN A 285 -18.71 -11.03 -18.63
C GLN A 285 -18.86 -12.51 -18.99
N ASN A 286 -17.90 -13.34 -18.56
CA ASN A 286 -17.86 -14.76 -18.91
C ASN A 286 -18.71 -15.64 -18.00
N ASP A 287 -19.17 -15.12 -16.85
CA ASP A 287 -19.87 -15.88 -15.83
C ASP A 287 -20.91 -15.01 -15.09
N GLU A 288 -22.19 -15.25 -15.36
CA GLU A 288 -23.31 -14.53 -14.73
C GLU A 288 -23.31 -14.68 -13.19
N GLU A 289 -22.79 -15.79 -12.64
CA GLU A 289 -22.69 -15.97 -11.19
C GLU A 289 -21.66 -15.04 -10.54
N LYS A 290 -20.87 -14.31 -11.34
CA LYS A 290 -19.88 -13.34 -10.89
C LYS A 290 -20.35 -11.89 -11.01
N GLU A 291 -21.57 -11.64 -11.48
CA GLU A 291 -22.14 -10.30 -11.66
C GLU A 291 -22.21 -9.49 -10.34
N TRP A 292 -22.31 -10.17 -9.20
CA TRP A 292 -22.26 -9.52 -7.88
C TRP A 292 -20.95 -8.74 -7.64
N MET A 293 -19.87 -8.95 -8.41
CA MET A 293 -18.64 -8.16 -8.33
C MET A 293 -18.72 -6.81 -9.05
N GLN A 294 -19.78 -6.54 -9.81
CA GLN A 294 -19.97 -5.29 -10.59
C GLN A 294 -19.78 -4.00 -9.76
N PRO A 295 -20.26 -3.89 -8.50
CA PRO A 295 -20.04 -2.70 -7.68
C PRO A 295 -18.56 -2.37 -7.45
N LEU A 296 -17.67 -3.37 -7.43
CA LEU A 296 -16.21 -3.16 -7.30
C LEU A 296 -15.64 -2.47 -8.54
N LEU A 297 -16.09 -2.89 -9.72
CA LEU A 297 -15.64 -2.32 -10.99
C LEU A 297 -16.06 -0.86 -11.10
N GLU A 298 -17.30 -0.56 -10.72
CA GLU A 298 -17.84 0.80 -10.70
C GLU A 298 -17.06 1.71 -9.75
N LEU A 299 -16.85 1.26 -8.51
CA LEU A 299 -16.07 2.01 -7.51
C LEU A 299 -14.61 2.20 -7.98
N ARG A 300 -13.98 1.18 -8.53
CA ARG A 300 -12.62 1.30 -9.08
C ARG A 300 -12.55 2.31 -10.22
N ASN A 301 -13.51 2.30 -11.14
CA ASN A 301 -13.55 3.24 -12.26
C ASN A 301 -13.78 4.67 -11.78
N GLU A 302 -14.55 4.83 -10.72
CA GLU A 302 -14.77 6.12 -10.07
C GLU A 302 -13.49 6.63 -9.37
N LEU A 303 -12.68 5.74 -8.80
CA LEU A 303 -11.36 6.09 -8.22
C LEU A 303 -10.31 6.45 -9.28
N ASP A 304 -10.43 5.95 -10.52
CA ASP A 304 -9.50 6.18 -11.63
C ASP A 304 -9.70 7.55 -12.32
N ILE A 305 -9.65 8.61 -11.52
CA ILE A 305 -9.85 9.99 -11.98
C ILE A 305 -8.53 10.54 -12.53
N LYS A 306 -8.54 11.10 -13.75
CA LYS A 306 -7.34 11.74 -14.34
C LYS A 306 -6.94 13.02 -13.61
N ASP A 307 -7.91 13.89 -13.36
CA ASP A 307 -7.73 15.14 -12.63
C ASP A 307 -8.63 15.17 -11.39
N ASP A 308 -8.00 15.09 -10.22
CA ASP A 308 -8.66 15.04 -8.91
C ASP A 308 -8.31 16.26 -8.06
N ARG A 309 -7.78 17.34 -8.65
CA ARG A 309 -7.35 18.54 -7.92
C ARG A 309 -8.50 19.25 -7.22
N ASP A 310 -9.68 19.25 -7.82
CA ASP A 310 -10.93 19.78 -7.26
C ASP A 310 -11.39 19.03 -6.00
N LYS A 311 -10.89 17.80 -5.81
CA LYS A 311 -11.28 16.91 -4.71
C LYS A 311 -10.31 16.97 -3.54
N ARG A 312 -9.20 17.69 -3.71
CA ARG A 312 -8.03 17.62 -2.83
C ARG A 312 -7.74 18.97 -2.22
N ASP A 313 -7.26 18.95 -0.99
CA ASP A 313 -6.76 20.13 -0.29
C ASP A 313 -5.57 20.72 -1.05
N PHE A 314 -5.53 22.04 -1.16
CA PHE A 314 -4.42 22.75 -1.81
C PHE A 314 -3.11 22.64 -1.01
N ARG A 315 -3.19 22.31 0.29
CA ARG A 315 -2.07 22.06 1.20
C ARG A 315 -1.72 20.58 1.22
N ARG A 316 -0.44 20.26 1.44
CA ARG A 316 0.02 18.90 1.75
C ARG A 316 -0.55 18.44 3.10
N ILE A 317 -0.47 17.14 3.40
CA ILE A 317 -1.00 16.58 4.66
C ILE A 317 -0.41 17.24 5.93
N TRP A 318 0.78 17.82 5.84
CA TRP A 318 1.43 18.59 6.91
C TRP A 318 1.00 20.07 6.99
N GLY A 319 0.04 20.48 6.16
CA GLY A 319 -0.52 21.84 6.09
C GLY A 319 0.23 22.84 5.20
N GLY A 320 1.42 22.50 4.71
CA GLY A 320 2.19 23.39 3.83
C GLY A 320 1.79 23.30 2.35
N VAL A 321 1.78 24.44 1.65
CA VAL A 321 1.65 24.49 0.18
C VAL A 321 3.01 24.17 -0.46
N GLN A 322 3.03 23.21 -1.37
CA GLN A 322 4.24 22.82 -2.11
C GLN A 322 4.06 23.14 -3.59
N LEU A 323 5.05 23.81 -4.18
CA LEU A 323 5.09 24.10 -5.62
C LEU A 323 5.91 23.05 -6.35
N PHE A 324 5.48 22.71 -7.56
CA PHE A 324 6.18 21.86 -8.52
C PHE A 324 6.44 22.64 -9.79
N GLU A 325 7.66 22.55 -10.29
CA GLU A 325 8.07 23.14 -11.55
C GLU A 325 8.06 22.08 -12.63
N ARG A 326 7.29 22.33 -13.68
CA ARG A 326 7.28 21.52 -14.88
C ARG A 326 7.67 22.37 -16.06
N GLU A 327 8.63 21.90 -16.84
CA GLU A 327 8.95 22.53 -18.11
C GLU A 327 8.06 21.93 -19.20
N ILE A 328 7.19 22.76 -19.79
CA ILE A 328 6.35 22.36 -20.92
C ILE A 328 6.67 23.29 -22.09
N LYS A 329 7.22 22.73 -23.17
CA LYS A 329 7.55 23.46 -24.41
C LYS A 329 8.45 24.69 -24.18
N GLY A 330 9.45 24.57 -23.29
CA GLY A 330 10.40 25.65 -22.98
C GLY A 330 9.85 26.77 -22.09
N LYS A 331 8.62 26.63 -21.57
CA LYS A 331 8.06 27.49 -20.52
C LYS A 331 8.04 26.76 -19.19
N LYS A 332 8.53 27.43 -18.14
CA LYS A 332 8.38 26.95 -16.76
C LYS A 332 6.94 27.16 -16.32
N ASP A 333 6.24 26.07 -16.08
CA ASP A 333 4.91 26.05 -15.49
C ASP A 333 5.04 25.68 -14.00
N ILE A 334 4.49 26.53 -13.14
CA ILE A 334 4.64 26.42 -11.69
C ILE A 334 3.26 26.12 -11.14
N GLN A 335 3.07 24.90 -10.64
CA GLN A 335 1.78 24.45 -10.14
C GLN A 335 1.89 23.99 -8.69
N THR A 336 0.81 24.16 -7.94
CA THR A 336 0.68 23.60 -6.60
C THR A 336 0.53 22.08 -6.67
N ILE A 337 1.17 21.37 -5.73
CA ILE A 337 0.92 19.95 -5.51
C ILE A 337 -0.16 19.84 -4.43
N PRO A 338 -1.40 19.45 -4.77
CA PRO A 338 -2.44 19.27 -3.77
C PRO A 338 -2.06 18.15 -2.79
N GLY A 339 -2.62 18.20 -1.58
CA GLY A 339 -2.49 17.17 -0.55
C GLY A 339 -3.70 16.24 -0.49
N PRO A 340 -4.24 15.92 0.68
CA PRO A 340 -5.22 14.85 0.83
C PRO A 340 -6.60 15.20 0.23
N TYR A 341 -7.46 14.20 0.02
CA TYR A 341 -8.89 14.42 -0.21
C TYR A 341 -9.50 15.23 0.94
N THR A 342 -10.42 16.13 0.58
CA THR A 342 -11.16 16.95 1.57
C THR A 342 -12.12 16.10 2.38
N LYS A 343 -12.68 16.66 3.47
CA LYS A 343 -13.68 16.00 4.33
C LYS A 343 -14.81 15.36 3.52
N TYR A 344 -15.46 16.17 2.67
CA TYR A 344 -16.53 15.72 1.78
C TYR A 344 -16.16 14.49 0.95
N TRP A 345 -14.99 14.50 0.30
CA TRP A 345 -14.58 13.39 -0.56
C TRP A 345 -14.19 12.15 0.22
N ARG A 346 -13.66 12.28 1.44
CA ARG A 346 -13.40 11.12 2.32
C ARG A 346 -14.70 10.45 2.76
N GLU A 347 -15.70 11.23 3.15
CA GLU A 347 -17.05 10.73 3.47
C GLU A 347 -17.74 10.10 2.25
N TYR A 348 -17.58 10.72 1.08
CA TYR A 348 -18.10 10.21 -0.18
C TYR A 348 -17.54 8.82 -0.51
N TRP A 349 -16.22 8.64 -0.41
CA TRP A 349 -15.58 7.35 -0.67
C TRP A 349 -15.99 6.30 0.36
N LEU A 350 -16.14 6.68 1.64
CA LEU A 350 -16.66 5.77 2.66
C LEU A 350 -18.07 5.28 2.32
N ARG A 351 -18.96 6.21 1.95
CA ARG A 351 -20.33 5.91 1.55
C ARG A 351 -20.36 4.95 0.38
N LYS A 352 -19.61 5.24 -0.69
CA LYS A 352 -19.50 4.39 -1.88
C LYS A 352 -18.98 2.99 -1.57
N LEU A 353 -17.97 2.89 -0.72
CA LEU A 353 -17.40 1.62 -0.29
C LEU A 353 -18.41 0.76 0.49
N LEU A 354 -19.10 1.37 1.46
CA LEU A 354 -20.13 0.68 2.24
C LEU A 354 -21.32 0.29 1.36
N THR A 355 -21.73 1.15 0.40
CA THR A 355 -22.79 0.83 -0.55
C THR A 355 -22.41 -0.38 -1.40
N ALA A 356 -21.19 -0.41 -1.95
CA ALA A 356 -20.68 -1.54 -2.71
C ALA A 356 -20.68 -2.82 -1.86
N GLN A 357 -20.18 -2.75 -0.61
CA GLN A 357 -20.20 -3.88 0.32
C GLN A 357 -21.62 -4.39 0.58
N THR A 358 -22.58 -3.51 0.90
CA THR A 358 -23.97 -3.88 1.19
C THR A 358 -24.64 -4.53 -0.03
N GLN A 359 -24.47 -3.96 -1.23
CA GLN A 359 -25.01 -4.51 -2.47
C GLN A 359 -24.43 -5.90 -2.77
N MET A 360 -23.12 -6.07 -2.59
CA MET A 360 -22.45 -7.36 -2.80
C MET A 360 -22.96 -8.42 -1.83
N ARG A 361 -23.14 -8.11 -0.54
CA ARG A 361 -23.67 -9.06 0.44
C ARG A 361 -25.10 -9.54 0.13
N GLN A 362 -25.88 -8.70 -0.56
CA GLN A 362 -27.25 -9.05 -0.98
C GLN A 362 -27.28 -9.92 -2.25
N THR A 363 -26.37 -9.67 -3.19
CA THR A 363 -26.36 -10.30 -4.52
C THR A 363 -25.41 -11.49 -4.63
N ALA A 364 -24.41 -11.60 -3.75
CA ALA A 364 -23.44 -12.67 -3.78
C ALA A 364 -24.06 -14.05 -3.45
N PRO A 365 -23.48 -15.14 -3.99
CA PRO A 365 -23.79 -16.51 -3.60
C PRO A 365 -23.64 -16.74 -2.09
N GLU A 366 -24.37 -17.69 -1.51
CA GLU A 366 -24.44 -17.91 -0.06
C GLU A 366 -23.07 -18.10 0.61
N ASN A 367 -22.15 -18.79 -0.06
CA ASN A 367 -20.77 -19.01 0.40
C ASN A 367 -19.86 -17.78 0.34
N MET A 368 -20.36 -16.66 -0.19
CA MET A 368 -19.63 -15.40 -0.37
C MET A 368 -20.40 -14.20 0.24
N ARG A 369 -21.52 -14.39 0.95
CA ARG A 369 -22.27 -13.26 1.54
C ARG A 369 -21.58 -12.61 2.73
N ASP A 370 -20.52 -13.20 3.26
CA ASP A 370 -19.71 -12.68 4.36
C ASP A 370 -18.57 -11.74 3.90
N ILE A 371 -18.54 -11.36 2.61
CA ILE A 371 -17.54 -10.42 2.08
C ILE A 371 -17.47 -9.17 2.93
N THR A 372 -16.24 -8.79 3.25
CA THR A 372 -15.91 -7.59 4.00
C THR A 372 -14.87 -6.82 3.21
N LEU A 373 -15.27 -5.70 2.61
CA LEU A 373 -14.40 -4.78 1.87
C LEU A 373 -13.68 -3.81 2.80
N ILE A 374 -14.29 -3.50 3.95
CA ILE A 374 -13.71 -2.70 5.01
C ILE A 374 -14.07 -3.31 6.37
N SER A 375 -13.04 -3.56 7.17
CA SER A 375 -13.18 -4.16 8.50
C SER A 375 -13.64 -3.14 9.56
N MET A 376 -14.13 -3.65 10.69
CA MET A 376 -14.52 -2.80 11.83
C MET A 376 -13.31 -2.09 12.44
N GLU A 377 -12.15 -2.75 12.43
CA GLU A 377 -10.87 -2.19 12.85
C GLU A 377 -10.46 -1.00 11.98
N GLU A 378 -10.61 -1.12 10.65
CA GLU A 378 -10.35 -0.01 9.73
C GLU A 378 -11.34 1.15 9.93
N LEU A 379 -12.64 0.86 10.09
CA LEU A 379 -13.65 1.89 10.38
C LEU A 379 -13.35 2.64 11.68
N SER A 380 -12.97 1.91 12.73
CA SER A 380 -12.58 2.48 14.01
C SER A 380 -11.35 3.39 13.90
N GLU A 381 -10.33 2.97 13.13
CA GLU A 381 -9.13 3.78 12.90
C GLU A 381 -9.44 5.00 12.01
N ILE A 382 -10.31 4.87 11.01
CA ILE A 382 -10.78 6.02 10.21
C ILE A 382 -11.49 7.04 11.11
N ARG A 383 -12.42 6.59 11.97
CA ARG A 383 -13.11 7.47 12.92
C ARG A 383 -12.12 8.15 13.86
N ARG A 384 -11.10 7.43 14.35
CA ARG A 384 -10.01 8.01 15.16
C ARG A 384 -9.31 9.14 14.41
N ILE A 385 -8.89 8.90 13.17
CA ILE A 385 -8.17 9.90 12.37
C ILE A 385 -9.04 11.14 12.16
N TRP A 386 -10.33 10.97 11.84
CA TRP A 386 -11.25 12.08 11.62
C TRP A 386 -11.42 12.92 12.90
N LEU A 387 -11.70 12.27 14.03
CA LEU A 387 -11.90 12.95 15.32
C LEU A 387 -10.61 13.59 15.88
N GLU A 388 -9.50 12.85 15.88
CA GLU A 388 -8.30 13.23 16.66
C GLU A 388 -7.23 13.95 15.83
N GLU A 389 -7.08 13.60 14.54
CA GLU A 389 -6.05 14.18 13.67
C GLU A 389 -6.61 15.25 12.73
N LYS A 390 -7.89 15.14 12.35
CA LYS A 390 -8.57 16.12 11.49
C LYS A 390 -9.47 17.07 12.28
N HIS A 391 -9.72 16.78 13.55
CA HIS A 391 -10.55 17.60 14.46
C HIS A 391 -12.02 17.71 13.99
N GLU A 392 -12.53 16.67 13.35
CA GLU A 392 -13.87 16.58 12.77
C GLU A 392 -14.83 15.93 13.78
N PHE A 393 -15.19 16.69 14.82
CA PHE A 393 -16.03 16.21 15.90
C PHE A 393 -17.54 16.21 15.59
N ASP A 394 -17.93 16.50 14.35
CA ASP A 394 -19.27 16.18 13.82
C ASP A 394 -19.54 14.67 13.73
N ASP A 395 -18.46 13.88 13.80
CA ASP A 395 -18.46 12.42 13.92
C ASP A 395 -19.37 11.76 12.88
N SER A 396 -19.08 12.02 11.61
CA SER A 396 -19.92 11.59 10.48
C SER A 396 -19.88 10.08 10.22
N LEU A 397 -18.84 9.35 10.65
CA LEU A 397 -18.67 7.93 10.31
C LEU A 397 -19.82 7.03 10.84
N PRO A 398 -20.20 7.07 12.13
CA PRO A 398 -21.33 6.27 12.63
C PRO A 398 -22.63 6.53 11.86
N ARG A 399 -22.87 7.79 11.49
CA ARG A 399 -24.05 8.23 10.74
C ARG A 399 -24.05 7.64 9.32
N ILE A 400 -22.93 7.78 8.60
CA ILE A 400 -22.76 7.21 7.25
C ILE A 400 -22.93 5.69 7.29
N TYR A 401 -22.36 5.02 8.29
CA TYR A 401 -22.48 3.58 8.45
C TYR A 401 -23.95 3.15 8.63
N GLN A 402 -24.68 3.80 9.53
CA GLN A 402 -26.10 3.49 9.78
C GLN A 402 -26.99 3.80 8.57
N GLU A 403 -26.76 4.93 7.90
CA GLU A 403 -27.52 5.31 6.70
C GLU A 403 -27.38 4.29 5.55
N VAL A 404 -26.18 3.72 5.38
CA VAL A 404 -25.89 2.83 4.23
C VAL A 404 -26.14 1.36 4.54
N THR A 405 -25.83 0.91 5.75
CA THR A 405 -25.94 -0.50 6.14
C THR A 405 -27.25 -0.81 6.85
N GLY A 406 -27.91 0.20 7.44
CA GLY A 406 -29.06 0.01 8.33
C GLY A 406 -28.70 -0.47 9.74
N GLU A 407 -27.41 -0.70 10.02
CA GLU A 407 -26.91 -1.20 11.30
C GLU A 407 -26.26 -0.08 12.12
N GLU A 408 -26.35 -0.16 13.44
CA GLU A 408 -25.66 0.78 14.32
C GLU A 408 -24.15 0.48 14.34
N PHE A 409 -23.33 1.50 14.07
CA PHE A 409 -21.88 1.38 14.18
C PHE A 409 -21.44 1.28 15.65
N LYS A 410 -20.78 0.17 16.00
CA LYS A 410 -20.21 -0.05 17.33
C LYS A 410 -18.70 0.00 17.26
N ASP A 411 -18.14 1.12 17.73
CA ASP A 411 -16.69 1.29 17.77
C ASP A 411 -16.05 0.34 18.79
N ILE A 412 -15.04 -0.40 18.34
CA ILE A 412 -14.28 -1.35 19.16
C ILE A 412 -13.40 -0.65 20.20
N ARG A 413 -13.11 0.64 20.05
CA ARG A 413 -12.25 1.40 20.97
C ARG A 413 -13.02 1.75 22.25
N PRO A 414 -12.49 1.41 23.44
CA PRO A 414 -13.11 1.78 24.71
C PRO A 414 -13.25 3.31 24.86
N GLY A 415 -14.45 3.77 25.20
CA GLY A 415 -14.72 5.20 25.43
C GLY A 415 -14.82 6.06 24.17
N ALA A 416 -14.85 5.45 22.97
CA ALA A 416 -14.97 6.17 21.71
C ALA A 416 -16.25 7.04 21.60
N ASN A 417 -17.31 6.67 22.30
CA ASN A 417 -18.57 7.41 22.31
C ASN A 417 -18.60 8.57 23.34
N TYR A 418 -17.51 8.76 24.10
CA TYR A 418 -17.44 9.86 25.08
C TYR A 418 -16.82 11.10 24.43
N SER A 419 -17.67 11.97 23.88
CA SER A 419 -17.25 13.26 23.35
C SER A 419 -17.76 14.44 24.19
N LEU A 420 -16.91 15.45 24.34
CA LEU A 420 -17.27 16.75 24.95
C LEU A 420 -17.62 17.80 23.89
N LEU A 421 -17.24 17.54 22.64
CA LEU A 421 -17.54 18.34 21.46
C LEU A 421 -18.21 17.37 20.48
N GLY A 422 -19.41 17.68 20.03
CA GLY A 422 -20.21 16.82 19.13
C GLY A 422 -20.79 17.61 17.96
N SER A 423 -21.84 17.04 17.36
CA SER A 423 -22.57 17.64 16.24
C SER A 423 -23.10 19.03 16.57
N ASP A 424 -23.61 19.23 17.79
CA ASP A 424 -24.25 20.48 18.18
C ASP A 424 -23.23 21.64 18.20
N GLU A 425 -22.05 21.42 18.78
CA GLU A 425 -20.98 22.42 18.73
C GLU A 425 -20.46 22.65 17.31
N TRP A 426 -20.45 21.61 16.47
CA TRP A 426 -20.01 21.72 15.09
C TRP A 426 -20.97 22.61 14.28
N GLU A 427 -22.28 22.38 14.40
CA GLU A 427 -23.32 23.18 13.74
C GLU A 427 -23.24 24.66 14.13
N VAL A 428 -23.01 24.94 15.42
CA VAL A 428 -22.81 26.32 15.91
C VAL A 428 -21.57 26.97 15.28
N LEU A 429 -20.47 26.22 15.14
CA LEU A 429 -19.27 26.76 14.49
C LEU A 429 -19.48 26.99 12.99
N GLU A 430 -20.19 26.10 12.30
CA GLU A 430 -20.55 26.28 10.89
C GLU A 430 -21.38 27.55 10.69
N GLU A 431 -22.36 27.80 11.56
CA GLU A 431 -23.18 29.02 11.54
C GLU A 431 -22.33 30.27 11.79
N ILE A 432 -21.46 30.26 12.80
CA ILE A 432 -20.60 31.41 13.14
C ILE A 432 -19.60 31.74 12.03
N CYS A 433 -19.09 30.72 11.33
CA CYS A 433 -18.09 30.90 10.28
C CYS A 433 -18.70 31.29 8.92
N ASP A 434 -20.04 31.30 8.78
CA ASP A 434 -20.77 31.76 7.58
C ASP A 434 -20.23 31.17 6.27
N GLY A 435 -19.88 29.88 6.28
CA GLY A 435 -19.35 29.16 5.12
C GLY A 435 -17.85 29.37 4.82
N ASP A 436 -17.10 30.13 5.62
CA ASP A 436 -15.64 30.15 5.55
C ASP A 436 -15.05 28.86 6.12
N LEU A 437 -14.72 27.93 5.21
CA LEU A 437 -14.14 26.63 5.54
C LEU A 437 -12.78 26.73 6.25
N MET A 438 -11.97 27.74 5.94
CA MET A 438 -10.65 27.91 6.57
C MET A 438 -10.79 28.40 7.99
N GLN A 439 -11.72 29.34 8.22
CA GLN A 439 -12.05 29.82 9.56
C GLN A 439 -12.66 28.69 10.40
N LEU A 440 -13.60 27.91 9.84
CA LEU A 440 -14.17 26.74 10.51
C LEU A 440 -13.09 25.75 10.93
N GLU A 441 -12.19 25.38 10.00
CA GLU A 441 -11.08 24.47 10.28
C GLU A 441 -10.15 25.01 11.37
N LEU A 442 -9.85 26.31 11.37
CA LEU A 442 -9.03 26.92 12.41
C LEU A 442 -9.71 26.81 13.78
N MET A 443 -11.00 27.14 13.87
CA MET A 443 -11.75 27.10 15.13
C MET A 443 -11.87 25.68 15.68
N THR A 444 -12.19 24.71 14.83
CA THR A 444 -12.31 23.29 15.23
C THR A 444 -10.97 22.75 15.72
N LYS A 445 -9.88 23.06 15.00
CA LYS A 445 -8.50 22.73 15.41
C LYS A 445 -8.14 23.31 16.78
N LEU A 446 -8.43 24.59 17.01
CA LEU A 446 -8.08 25.26 18.27
C LEU A 446 -8.83 24.64 19.46
N LEU A 447 -10.15 24.44 19.30
CA LEU A 447 -11.00 23.88 20.35
C LEU A 447 -10.64 22.43 20.68
N ASP A 448 -10.49 21.58 19.66
CA ASP A 448 -10.16 20.19 19.91
C ASP A 448 -8.71 20.03 20.40
N THR A 449 -7.77 20.86 19.94
CA THR A 449 -6.40 20.88 20.49
C THR A 449 -6.43 21.20 21.99
N GLU A 450 -7.15 22.24 22.44
CA GLU A 450 -7.30 22.55 23.87
C GLU A 450 -7.87 21.34 24.64
N ARG A 451 -8.94 20.75 24.12
CA ARG A 451 -9.61 19.58 24.71
C ARG A 451 -8.65 18.39 24.84
N GLN A 452 -7.86 18.09 23.83
CA GLN A 452 -6.87 17.00 23.87
C GLN A 452 -5.82 17.24 24.96
N PHE A 453 -5.35 18.47 25.13
CA PHE A 453 -4.42 18.82 26.22
C PHE A 453 -5.09 18.83 27.60
N ARG A 454 -6.40 19.07 27.71
CA ARG A 454 -7.15 18.93 28.97
C ARG A 454 -7.15 17.51 29.53
N LYS A 455 -7.09 16.50 28.65
CA LYS A 455 -7.00 15.08 29.06
C LYS A 455 -5.60 14.69 29.57
N LYS A 456 -4.56 15.49 29.30
CA LYS A 456 -3.17 15.18 29.67
C LYS A 456 -2.88 15.64 31.10
N THR A 457 -2.12 14.83 31.86
CA THR A 457 -1.65 15.18 33.21
C THR A 457 -0.79 16.45 33.24
N ARG A 458 -0.06 16.74 32.15
CA ARG A 458 0.75 17.96 31.98
C ARG A 458 0.51 18.56 30.59
N ARG A 459 0.21 19.86 30.53
CA ARG A 459 -0.06 20.63 29.30
C ARG A 459 1.22 21.16 28.63
N ILE A 460 2.27 20.34 28.55
CA ILE A 460 3.54 20.75 27.95
C ILE A 460 3.40 20.74 26.43
N GLY A 461 3.78 21.83 25.76
CA GLY A 461 3.73 21.96 24.29
C GLY A 461 2.40 22.44 23.71
N ILE A 462 1.45 22.87 24.55
CA ILE A 462 0.14 23.36 24.08
C ILE A 462 0.26 24.60 23.19
N PHE A 463 1.11 25.56 23.56
CA PHE A 463 1.30 26.79 22.78
C PHE A 463 1.87 26.49 21.39
N ASP A 464 2.86 25.60 21.29
CA ASP A 464 3.43 25.17 20.01
C ASP A 464 2.38 24.45 19.14
N SER A 465 1.50 23.64 19.74
CA SER A 465 0.41 22.97 19.03
C SER A 465 -0.65 23.96 18.54
N LEU A 466 -1.03 24.95 19.35
CA LEU A 466 -1.98 26.00 18.96
C LEU A 466 -1.40 26.90 17.86
N GLU A 467 -0.12 27.27 17.94
CA GLU A 467 0.57 28.06 16.92
C GLU A 467 0.54 27.34 15.56
N LYS A 468 0.75 26.01 15.55
CA LYS A 468 0.64 25.20 14.32
C LYS A 468 -0.74 25.25 13.68
N CYS A 469 -1.82 25.38 14.45
CA CYS A 469 -3.17 25.54 13.88
C CYS A 469 -3.25 26.79 13.01
N PHE A 470 -2.66 27.91 13.48
CA PHE A 470 -2.59 29.14 12.69
C PHE A 470 -1.70 28.98 11.46
N ASP A 471 -0.55 28.31 11.57
CA ASP A 471 0.34 28.09 10.43
C ASP A 471 -0.36 27.39 9.25
N THR A 472 -1.27 26.46 9.56
CA THR A 472 -1.98 25.68 8.54
C THR A 472 -3.27 26.33 8.06
N SER A 473 -4.00 27.02 8.94
CA SER A 473 -5.43 27.33 8.71
C SER A 473 -5.80 28.81 8.82
N SER A 474 -4.84 29.70 9.09
CA SER A 474 -5.11 31.14 9.25
C SER A 474 -5.23 31.95 7.96
N ARG A 475 -4.89 31.37 6.81
CA ARG A 475 -4.81 32.08 5.52
C ARG A 475 -5.81 31.51 4.54
N SER A 476 -6.34 32.37 3.67
CA SER A 476 -7.12 31.90 2.53
C SER A 476 -6.25 31.06 1.59
N GLN A 477 -6.89 30.30 0.70
CA GLN A 477 -6.18 29.51 -0.31
C GLN A 477 -5.26 30.37 -1.18
N GLU A 478 -5.73 31.54 -1.61
CA GLU A 478 -5.00 32.47 -2.46
C GLU A 478 -3.76 33.01 -1.75
N GLU A 479 -3.92 33.53 -0.53
CA GLU A 479 -2.81 34.05 0.28
C GLU A 479 -1.77 32.97 0.61
N ALA A 480 -2.22 31.75 0.88
CA ALA A 480 -1.33 30.64 1.18
C ALA A 480 -0.48 30.23 -0.04
N ILE A 481 -1.06 30.27 -1.24
CA ILE A 481 -0.36 29.99 -2.50
C ILE A 481 0.61 31.13 -2.82
N GLU A 482 0.19 32.39 -2.70
CA GLU A 482 1.05 33.56 -2.90
C GLU A 482 2.27 33.54 -1.97
N ASN A 483 2.07 33.21 -0.69
CA ASN A 483 3.15 33.05 0.27
C ASN A 483 4.14 31.95 -0.15
N ALA A 484 3.65 30.85 -0.72
CA ALA A 484 4.51 29.78 -1.23
C ALA A 484 5.35 30.25 -2.43
N HIS A 485 4.77 31.03 -3.34
CA HIS A 485 5.50 31.66 -4.45
C HIS A 485 6.54 32.65 -3.93
N LEU A 486 6.18 33.51 -2.98
CA LEU A 486 7.10 34.45 -2.35
C LEU A 486 8.31 33.75 -1.72
N LYS A 487 8.07 32.69 -0.94
CA LYS A 487 9.14 31.90 -0.30
C LYS A 487 10.07 31.25 -1.32
N ARG A 488 9.53 30.76 -2.44
CA ARG A 488 10.32 30.21 -3.53
C ARG A 488 11.19 31.29 -4.16
N ASP A 489 10.60 32.42 -4.53
CA ASP A 489 11.32 33.49 -5.21
C ASP A 489 12.44 34.05 -4.34
N LEU A 490 12.22 34.19 -3.03
CA LEU A 490 13.25 34.59 -2.08
C LEU A 490 14.40 33.56 -2.01
N ARG A 491 14.09 32.26 -2.08
CA ARG A 491 15.13 31.21 -2.12
C ARG A 491 15.92 31.25 -3.42
N GLU A 492 15.27 31.44 -4.57
CA GLU A 492 15.96 31.57 -5.85
C GLU A 492 16.85 32.82 -5.89
N ALA A 493 16.32 33.96 -5.42
CA ALA A 493 17.10 35.20 -5.31
C ALA A 493 18.31 35.04 -4.37
N ALA A 494 18.15 34.34 -3.24
CA ALA A 494 19.26 34.04 -2.33
C ALA A 494 20.33 33.13 -2.96
N LEU A 495 19.92 32.10 -3.71
CA LEU A 495 20.84 31.23 -4.44
C LEU A 495 21.60 31.97 -5.55
N ASN A 496 20.94 32.92 -6.20
CA ASN A 496 21.53 33.72 -7.28
C ASN A 496 22.30 34.96 -6.77
N GLY A 497 22.34 35.20 -5.45
CA GLY A 497 23.00 36.37 -4.85
C GLY A 497 22.30 37.71 -5.15
N ASP A 498 21.03 37.69 -5.56
CA ASP A 498 20.25 38.87 -5.92
C ASP A 498 19.65 39.55 -4.68
N ILE A 499 20.49 40.36 -4.03
CA ILE A 499 20.13 41.10 -2.80
C ILE A 499 19.04 42.16 -3.07
N ALA A 500 18.92 42.66 -4.31
CA ALA A 500 17.95 43.68 -4.67
C ALA A 500 16.53 43.11 -4.64
N THR A 501 16.32 41.96 -5.30
CA THR A 501 15.03 41.26 -5.31
C THR A 501 14.59 40.81 -3.91
N ILE A 502 15.55 40.40 -3.05
CA ILE A 502 15.26 40.06 -1.64
C ILE A 502 14.76 41.28 -0.87
N ARG A 503 15.43 42.43 -1.01
CA ARG A 503 15.04 43.68 -0.31
C ARG A 503 13.68 44.17 -0.77
N GLU A 504 13.41 44.14 -2.07
CA GLU A 504 12.14 44.57 -2.64
C GLU A 504 10.97 43.71 -2.13
N LYS A 505 11.10 42.38 -2.22
CA LYS A 505 10.06 41.44 -1.80
C LYS A 505 9.79 41.42 -0.30
N ILE A 506 10.80 41.72 0.53
CA ILE A 506 10.62 41.87 1.98
C ILE A 506 9.97 43.22 2.32
N SER A 507 10.35 44.30 1.62
CA SER A 507 9.85 45.66 1.90
C SER A 507 8.41 45.87 1.42
N GLY A 508 8.00 45.22 0.32
CA GLY A 508 6.64 45.30 -0.22
C GLY A 508 5.57 44.60 0.62
N ASN A 509 5.94 43.71 1.54
CA ASN A 509 5.02 42.86 2.30
C ASN A 509 4.72 43.39 3.73
N GLY A 510 4.85 44.70 3.95
CA GLY A 510 4.44 45.37 5.19
C GLY A 510 5.31 45.11 6.43
N LYS A 511 6.40 44.34 6.33
CA LYS A 511 7.43 44.25 7.39
C LYS A 511 8.63 45.12 7.01
N GLN A 512 8.54 46.41 7.38
CA GLN A 512 9.69 47.31 7.42
C GLN A 512 10.69 46.75 8.45
N LEU A 513 11.64 45.93 8.01
CA LEU A 513 12.85 45.69 8.77
C LEU A 513 13.70 46.94 8.62
N ASN A 514 13.64 47.82 9.62
CA ASN A 514 14.70 48.80 9.86
C ASN A 514 15.99 48.00 10.15
N ILE A 515 16.69 47.60 9.09
CA ILE A 515 18.09 47.22 9.16
C ILE A 515 18.83 48.53 9.43
N GLY A 516 19.00 48.81 10.72
CA GLY A 516 19.59 50.04 11.20
C GLY A 516 20.94 50.29 10.53
N GLU A 517 21.09 51.52 10.04
CA GLU A 517 22.40 52.13 9.91
C GLU A 517 23.18 51.89 11.19
N THR A 518 24.42 51.44 11.03
CA THR A 518 25.33 51.11 12.12
C THR A 518 25.66 52.40 12.89
N LYS A 519 24.86 52.72 13.92
CA LYS A 519 25.24 53.76 14.89
C LYS A 519 26.23 53.16 15.87
N LYS A 520 27.37 53.84 15.97
CA LYS A 520 28.49 53.56 16.87
C LYS A 520 27.99 53.28 18.29
N GLN A 521 28.64 52.30 18.93
CA GLN A 521 28.48 51.94 20.34
C GLN A 521 28.59 53.17 21.23
N GLU A 522 27.53 53.44 22.00
CA GLU A 522 27.64 54.14 23.27
C GLU A 522 27.00 53.25 24.34
N ASP A 523 27.78 53.02 25.39
CA ASP A 523 27.48 52.16 26.54
C ASP A 523 26.16 52.55 27.21
N ASN A 524 25.26 51.57 27.37
CA ASN A 524 24.18 51.72 28.35
C ASN A 524 23.86 50.38 29.04
N LYS A 525 24.05 50.39 30.36
CA LYS A 525 23.84 49.28 31.30
C LYS A 525 22.41 48.71 31.24
N PRO A 526 22.22 47.41 31.55
CA PRO A 526 20.91 46.77 31.46
C PRO A 526 19.97 47.29 32.56
N LYS A 527 18.76 47.72 32.17
CA LYS A 527 17.70 48.14 33.10
C LYS A 527 17.06 46.92 33.75
N ASN A 528 17.12 46.85 35.08
CA ASN A 528 16.44 45.85 35.91
C ASN A 528 14.95 46.21 36.09
N TRP A 529 14.10 45.18 36.25
CA TRP A 529 12.63 45.21 36.36
C TRP A 529 12.06 46.05 37.53
N ALA A 530 12.91 46.60 38.40
CA ALA A 530 12.50 47.37 39.58
C ALA A 530 11.99 48.79 39.25
N ASN A 531 12.36 49.38 38.10
CA ASN A 531 12.06 50.79 37.79
C ASN A 531 10.71 51.03 37.08
N ILE A 532 9.92 49.99 36.84
CA ILE A 532 8.62 50.12 36.14
C ILE A 532 7.46 50.27 37.14
N LYS A 533 7.66 49.94 38.43
CA LYS A 533 6.55 49.74 39.37
C LYS A 533 6.28 50.87 40.37
N PHE A 534 7.11 51.92 40.43
CA PHE A 534 6.86 53.08 41.28
C PHE A 534 7.09 54.37 40.49
N LYS A 535 6.01 54.96 39.97
CA LYS A 535 6.00 56.40 39.64
C LYS A 535 5.99 57.15 40.98
N GLN A 536 7.10 57.77 41.34
CA GLN A 536 7.07 58.86 42.31
C GLN A 536 6.32 60.03 41.66
N GLN A 537 5.17 60.37 42.23
CA GLN A 537 4.59 61.70 42.12
C GLN A 537 5.48 62.62 42.94
N ASP A 538 6.02 63.65 42.31
CA ASP A 538 6.58 64.81 43.00
C ASP A 538 5.81 66.05 42.53
N ASP A 539 5.49 66.89 43.51
CA ASP A 539 4.81 68.19 43.42
C ASP A 539 5.54 69.23 42.55
#